data_AF-A0A7V3FZG4-F1
#
_entry.id   AF-A0A7V3FZG4-F1
#
_cell.length_a   1.000
_cell.length_b   1.000
_cell.length_c   1.000
_cell.angle_alpha   90.00
_cell.angle_beta   90.00
_cell.angle_gamma   90.00
#
_symmetry.space_group_name_H-M   'P 1'
#
loop_
_entity.id
_entity.type
_entity.pdbx_description
1 polymer ?
#
loop_
_entity_poly.entity_id
_entity_poly.type
_entity_poly.pdbx_seq_one_letter_code
_entity_poly.pdbx_strand_id
1 'polypeptide(L)'
;MTKTAAPEPSKKSKETKPEAEAKSDKTAPQEPRLHLQCRYYWKMKPQRVFPLTVELPKKKEPPKIEGGVVVVRASIPGAEVTPQEQRLDVTQAGNKVHFYVTPLARGRLPDAHLEVFVPGQPRLDVKLGMRASGQKLAGTLLLLALLVPWLIGQYTVGPWRPTGRVTYSIRDAINPNIERRIEREGRPEEVVGKNVKEFFEKDIGKKPLLNEKWSDGPEFLSDFVLSESASKWASSTYEWTLLAVRDFRLRTILFIFLLLLSFVAWSFGRPRRTLVRKSIPLKQSETPPPSEVLTAQPVA
;
A
#
# COMPACT_ATOMS: atom_id res chain seq x y z
N MET A 1 37.11 7.16 44.52
CA MET A 1 35.72 6.85 44.90
C MET A 1 34.81 7.84 44.17
N THR A 2 34.28 7.45 43.01
CA THR A 2 33.37 8.29 42.20
C THR A 2 32.19 7.41 41.80
N LYS A 3 31.03 7.74 42.35
CA LYS A 3 29.78 6.97 42.28
C LYS A 3 28.97 7.50 41.10
N THR A 4 29.01 6.79 39.98
CA THR A 4 28.24 7.12 38.76
C THR A 4 26.78 6.74 38.99
N ALA A 5 25.90 7.75 39.08
CA ALA A 5 24.46 7.57 39.24
C ALA A 5 23.81 7.19 37.91
N ALA A 6 22.98 6.15 37.94
CA ALA A 6 22.19 5.68 36.81
C ALA A 6 20.99 6.61 36.52
N PRO A 7 20.63 6.85 35.24
CA PRO A 7 19.48 7.68 34.90
C PRO A 7 18.15 6.94 35.12
N GLU A 8 17.19 7.66 35.70
CA GLU A 8 15.81 7.20 35.96
C GLU A 8 15.01 6.99 34.66
N PRO A 9 14.08 6.01 34.63
CA PRO A 9 13.23 5.74 33.48
C PRO A 9 12.13 6.82 33.33
N SER A 10 12.16 7.55 32.22
CA SER A 10 11.12 8.53 31.86
C SER A 10 9.76 7.85 31.67
N LYS A 11 8.79 8.20 32.50
CA LYS A 11 7.38 7.80 32.36
C LYS A 11 6.83 8.25 31.00
N LYS A 12 6.40 7.27 30.20
CA LYS A 12 5.62 7.46 28.97
C LYS A 12 4.27 8.09 29.30
N SER A 13 4.15 9.40 29.07
CA SER A 13 2.88 10.13 29.08
C SER A 13 2.00 9.57 27.97
N LYS A 14 0.88 8.96 28.37
CA LYS A 14 -0.17 8.47 27.47
C LYS A 14 -0.91 9.70 26.94
N GLU A 15 -0.55 10.13 25.73
CA GLU A 15 -1.16 11.25 25.03
C GLU A 15 -2.63 10.93 24.73
N THR A 16 -3.51 11.52 25.54
CA THR A 16 -4.96 11.45 25.39
C THR A 16 -5.34 12.20 24.13
N LYS A 17 -5.74 11.46 23.11
CA LYS A 17 -6.28 11.96 21.85
C LYS A 17 -7.46 12.91 22.15
N PRO A 18 -7.38 14.21 21.80
CA PRO A 18 -8.53 15.10 21.94
C PRO A 18 -9.58 14.65 20.93
N GLU A 19 -10.63 14.03 21.47
CA GLU A 19 -11.90 13.78 20.78
C GLU A 19 -12.55 15.14 20.56
N ALA A 20 -12.17 15.77 19.44
CA ALA A 20 -12.73 17.03 18.99
C ALA A 20 -14.21 16.80 18.67
N GLU A 21 -15.06 17.28 19.58
CA GLU A 21 -16.46 17.59 19.35
C GLU A 21 -16.58 18.49 18.11
N ALA A 22 -16.73 17.88 16.93
CA ALA A 22 -17.21 18.58 15.74
C ALA A 22 -18.72 18.81 15.90
N LYS A 23 -19.08 19.75 16.78
CA LYS A 23 -20.39 20.39 16.78
C LYS A 23 -20.53 21.07 15.42
N SER A 24 -21.28 20.40 14.55
CA SER A 24 -21.76 20.88 13.26
C SER A 24 -22.47 22.23 13.47
N ASP A 25 -21.77 23.31 13.20
CA ASP A 25 -22.35 24.64 13.01
C ASP A 25 -23.53 24.53 12.04
N LYS A 26 -24.74 24.73 12.57
CA LYS A 26 -25.95 24.98 11.79
C LYS A 26 -25.76 26.33 11.09
N THR A 27 -25.03 26.27 9.99
CA THR A 27 -24.74 27.39 9.10
C THR A 27 -26.07 27.95 8.62
N ALA A 28 -26.25 29.27 8.81
CA ALA A 28 -27.39 30.03 8.31
C ALA A 28 -27.70 29.69 6.83
N PRO A 29 -28.95 29.84 6.37
CA PRO A 29 -29.34 29.53 4.99
C PRO A 29 -28.46 30.30 4.00
N GLN A 30 -27.39 29.65 3.51
CA GLN A 30 -26.54 30.25 2.49
C GLN A 30 -27.39 30.36 1.23
N GLU A 31 -27.43 31.57 0.67
CA GLU A 31 -28.03 31.84 -0.63
C GLU A 31 -27.66 30.77 -1.66
N PRO A 32 -28.56 30.41 -2.57
CA PRO A 32 -28.40 29.27 -3.47
C PRO A 32 -27.24 29.49 -4.45
N ARG A 33 -26.02 29.18 -4.00
CA ARG A 33 -24.80 29.21 -4.81
C ARG A 33 -24.89 28.13 -5.89
N LEU A 34 -24.58 28.49 -7.13
CA LEU A 34 -24.43 27.49 -8.19
C LEU A 34 -23.20 26.64 -7.84
N HIS A 35 -23.36 25.32 -7.76
CA HIS A 35 -22.26 24.42 -7.48
C HIS A 35 -21.92 23.60 -8.72
N LEU A 36 -20.77 23.85 -9.35
CA LEU A 36 -20.25 22.91 -10.35
C LEU A 36 -19.79 21.63 -9.65
N GLN A 37 -20.00 20.49 -10.30
CA GLN A 37 -19.56 19.22 -9.76
C GLN A 37 -18.46 18.63 -10.63
N CYS A 38 -17.27 18.51 -10.04
CA CYS A 38 -16.15 17.85 -10.67
C CYS A 38 -16.10 16.39 -10.19
N ARG A 39 -16.00 15.48 -11.16
CA ARG A 39 -15.92 14.04 -10.98
C ARG A 39 -14.61 13.55 -11.56
N TYR A 40 -13.76 12.95 -10.74
CA TYR A 40 -12.43 12.50 -11.17
C TYR A 40 -11.97 11.24 -10.44
N TYR A 41 -10.96 10.58 -11.02
CA TYR A 41 -10.31 9.42 -10.42
C TYR A 41 -9.13 9.86 -9.56
N TRP A 42 -9.19 9.55 -8.25
CA TRP A 42 -8.09 9.82 -7.33
C TRP A 42 -6.83 9.00 -7.66
N LYS A 43 -7.01 7.73 -8.06
CA LYS A 43 -5.92 6.81 -8.47
C LYS A 43 -6.06 6.41 -9.92
N MET A 44 -4.99 6.58 -10.69
CA MET A 44 -4.91 6.26 -12.12
C MET A 44 -3.75 5.32 -12.43
N LYS A 45 -3.83 4.60 -13.56
CA LYS A 45 -2.72 3.81 -14.09
C LYS A 45 -2.00 4.64 -15.16
N PRO A 46 -0.65 4.68 -15.18
CA PRO A 46 0.09 5.32 -16.27
C PRO A 46 -0.38 4.83 -17.65
N GLN A 47 -0.36 5.72 -18.65
CA GLN A 47 -0.68 5.40 -20.06
C GLN A 47 -2.09 4.83 -20.28
N ARG A 48 -3.03 5.10 -19.38
CA ARG A 48 -4.46 4.80 -19.58
C ARG A 48 -5.27 6.08 -19.53
N VAL A 49 -6.30 6.15 -20.37
CA VAL A 49 -7.20 7.29 -20.43
C VAL A 49 -8.21 7.20 -19.28
N PHE A 50 -8.35 8.29 -18.53
CA PHE A 50 -9.35 8.44 -17.47
C PHE A 50 -10.22 9.67 -17.74
N PRO A 51 -11.56 9.54 -17.65
CA PRO A 51 -12.43 10.69 -17.80
C PRO A 51 -12.42 11.54 -16.52
N LEU A 52 -12.30 12.84 -16.72
CA LEU A 52 -12.51 13.91 -15.77
C LEU A 52 -13.76 14.67 -16.26
N THR A 53 -14.85 14.59 -15.50
CA THR A 53 -16.14 15.17 -15.91
C THR A 53 -16.47 16.35 -15.02
N VAL A 54 -16.82 17.47 -15.64
CA VAL A 54 -17.39 18.64 -14.95
C VAL A 54 -18.85 18.73 -15.37
N GLU A 55 -19.75 18.68 -14.40
CA GLU A 55 -21.19 18.69 -14.66
C GLU A 55 -21.90 19.79 -13.87
N LEU A 56 -22.90 20.40 -14.49
CA LEU A 56 -23.89 21.19 -13.77
C LEU A 56 -24.87 20.22 -13.09
N PRO A 57 -25.12 20.31 -11.77
CA PRO A 57 -26.13 19.48 -11.14
C PRO A 57 -27.50 19.75 -11.75
N LYS A 58 -28.24 18.69 -12.05
CA LYS A 58 -29.65 18.77 -12.46
C LYS A 58 -30.48 19.24 -11.26
N LYS A 59 -30.61 20.56 -11.06
CA LYS A 59 -31.60 21.15 -10.16
C LYS A 59 -32.85 21.50 -10.96
N LYS A 60 -34.00 21.53 -10.27
CA LYS A 60 -35.33 21.76 -10.88
C LYS A 60 -35.47 23.15 -11.51
N GLU A 61 -34.69 24.11 -11.01
CA GLU A 61 -34.62 25.48 -11.53
C GLU A 61 -33.19 25.79 -12.00
N PRO A 62 -32.99 26.17 -13.28
CA PRO A 62 -31.69 26.58 -13.77
C PRO A 62 -31.30 27.92 -13.13
N PRO A 63 -30.07 28.06 -12.59
CA PRO A 63 -29.61 29.34 -12.08
C PRO A 63 -29.46 30.32 -13.25
N LYS A 64 -30.07 31.50 -13.12
CA LYS A 64 -29.83 32.62 -14.04
C LYS A 64 -28.44 33.18 -13.78
N ILE A 65 -27.49 32.87 -14.67
CA ILE A 65 -26.19 33.52 -14.70
C ILE A 65 -26.14 34.36 -15.98
N GLU A 66 -25.99 35.66 -15.80
CA GLU A 66 -25.79 36.60 -16.91
C GLU A 66 -24.44 36.28 -17.57
N GLY A 67 -24.46 36.02 -18.88
CA GLY A 67 -23.26 35.66 -19.64
C GLY A 67 -23.10 34.18 -20.00
N GLY A 68 -23.95 33.27 -19.51
CA GLY A 68 -24.30 31.95 -20.06
C GLY A 68 -23.22 30.88 -20.27
N VAL A 69 -21.95 31.22 -20.42
CA VAL A 69 -20.88 30.31 -20.83
C VAL A 69 -19.72 30.40 -19.85
N VAL A 70 -19.36 29.26 -19.27
CA VAL A 70 -18.22 29.10 -18.37
C VAL A 70 -17.13 28.36 -19.11
N VAL A 71 -15.92 28.92 -19.15
CA VAL A 71 -14.77 28.25 -19.75
C VAL A 71 -14.07 27.44 -18.67
N VAL A 72 -13.87 26.15 -18.93
CA VAL A 72 -13.22 25.23 -18.01
C VAL A 72 -11.92 24.76 -18.65
N ARG A 73 -10.80 24.94 -17.94
CA ARG A 73 -9.48 24.49 -18.37
C ARG A 73 -8.89 23.53 -17.35
N ALA A 74 -8.41 22.38 -17.82
CA ALA A 74 -7.79 21.38 -16.98
C ALA A 74 -6.27 21.44 -17.12
N SER A 75 -5.56 21.65 -16.01
CA SER A 75 -4.09 21.71 -15.96
C SER A 75 -3.58 20.65 -14.98
N ILE A 76 -2.98 19.58 -15.51
CA ILE A 76 -2.54 18.42 -14.72
C ILE A 76 -1.08 18.11 -15.06
N PRO A 77 -0.11 18.65 -14.29
CA PRO A 77 1.30 18.34 -14.50
C PRO A 77 1.59 16.85 -14.45
N GLY A 78 2.36 16.35 -15.43
CA GLY A 78 2.67 14.92 -15.55
C GLY A 78 1.55 14.07 -16.14
N ALA A 79 0.49 14.68 -16.67
CA ALA A 79 -0.52 14.01 -17.48
C ALA A 79 -0.77 14.80 -18.77
N GLU A 80 -1.11 14.08 -19.84
CA GLU A 80 -1.68 14.67 -21.04
C GLU A 80 -3.19 14.80 -20.83
N VAL A 81 -3.75 15.97 -21.18
CA VAL A 81 -5.18 16.26 -21.01
C VAL A 81 -5.76 16.70 -22.34
N THR A 82 -6.77 15.97 -22.80
CA THR A 82 -7.38 16.18 -24.11
C THR A 82 -8.90 16.30 -23.98
N PRO A 83 -9.50 17.40 -24.45
CA PRO A 83 -8.87 18.68 -24.76
C PRO A 83 -8.40 19.41 -23.49
N GLN A 84 -7.62 20.49 -23.63
CA GLN A 84 -7.17 21.27 -22.46
C GLN A 84 -8.24 22.24 -21.95
N GLU A 85 -9.07 22.77 -22.85
CA GLU A 85 -10.09 23.77 -22.57
C GLU A 85 -11.41 23.37 -23.23
N GLN A 86 -12.52 23.55 -22.52
CA GLN A 86 -13.87 23.35 -23.04
C GLN A 86 -14.80 24.40 -22.46
N ARG A 87 -15.81 24.78 -23.26
CA ARG A 87 -16.86 25.72 -22.86
C ARG A 87 -18.05 24.93 -22.33
N LEU A 88 -18.50 25.26 -21.13
CA LEU A 88 -19.69 24.72 -20.48
C LEU A 88 -20.79 25.77 -20.58
N ASP A 89 -21.84 25.47 -21.34
CA ASP A 89 -23.06 26.28 -21.36
C ASP A 89 -23.87 26.01 -20.08
N VAL A 90 -24.08 27.07 -19.30
CA VAL A 90 -24.78 27.04 -18.00
C VAL A 90 -26.28 27.23 -18.16
N THR A 91 -26.75 27.66 -19.33
CA THR A 91 -28.19 27.84 -19.60
C THR A 91 -28.95 26.51 -19.56
N GLN A 92 -28.27 25.40 -19.91
CA GLN A 92 -28.82 24.06 -19.91
C GLN A 92 -28.45 23.29 -18.63
N ALA A 93 -29.42 23.08 -17.76
CA ALA A 93 -29.22 22.27 -16.55
C ALA A 93 -28.83 20.83 -16.90
N GLY A 94 -27.78 20.31 -16.24
CA GLY A 94 -27.28 18.97 -16.50
C GLY A 94 -26.26 18.86 -17.63
N ASN A 95 -25.87 19.98 -18.25
CA ASN A 95 -24.79 20.00 -19.22
C ASN A 95 -23.47 19.50 -18.60
N LYS A 96 -22.66 18.81 -19.41
CA LYS A 96 -21.42 18.16 -18.96
C LYS A 96 -20.31 18.37 -19.96
N VAL A 97 -19.12 18.48 -19.41
CA VAL A 97 -17.86 18.69 -20.12
C VAL A 97 -16.93 17.56 -19.71
N HIS A 98 -16.26 16.96 -20.71
CA HIS A 98 -15.44 15.77 -20.53
C HIS A 98 -14.00 16.05 -20.95
N PHE A 99 -13.09 15.84 -20.01
CA PHE A 99 -11.65 15.87 -20.21
C PHE A 99 -11.11 14.44 -20.13
N TYR A 100 -10.26 14.07 -21.06
CA TYR A 100 -9.57 12.78 -21.06
C TYR A 100 -8.16 12.97 -20.53
N VAL A 101 -7.87 12.37 -19.38
CA VAL A 101 -6.58 12.51 -18.69
C VAL A 101 -5.79 11.23 -18.85
N THR A 102 -4.59 11.34 -19.41
CA THR A 102 -3.63 10.25 -19.57
C THR A 102 -2.39 10.54 -18.74
N PRO A 103 -2.22 9.93 -17.55
CA PRO A 103 -1.04 10.16 -16.73
C PRO A 103 0.20 9.57 -17.39
N LEU A 104 1.22 10.40 -17.56
CA LEU A 104 2.53 10.03 -18.11
C LEU A 104 3.52 9.79 -16.97
N ALA A 105 3.46 10.61 -15.92
CA ALA A 105 4.27 10.47 -14.72
C ALA A 105 3.69 9.42 -13.76
N ARG A 106 4.55 8.87 -12.88
CA ARG A 106 4.17 7.98 -11.77
C ARG A 106 4.24 8.76 -10.46
N GLY A 107 3.43 8.37 -9.47
CA GLY A 107 3.39 9.02 -8.16
C GLY A 107 2.25 10.02 -8.05
N ARG A 108 2.37 10.96 -7.10
CA ARG A 108 1.41 12.06 -6.94
C ARG A 108 1.58 13.02 -8.11
N LEU A 109 0.49 13.50 -8.68
CA LEU A 109 0.51 14.56 -9.70
C LEU A 109 0.44 15.90 -8.95
N PRO A 110 1.57 16.62 -8.77
CA PRO A 110 1.57 17.88 -8.06
C PRO A 110 0.78 18.92 -8.85
N ASP A 111 0.15 19.85 -8.14
CA ASP A 111 -0.57 20.98 -8.72
C ASP A 111 -1.57 20.62 -9.82
N ALA A 112 -2.15 19.42 -9.75
CA ALA A 112 -3.28 19.07 -10.60
C ALA A 112 -4.47 19.94 -10.19
N HIS A 113 -5.01 20.73 -11.12
CA HIS A 113 -6.12 21.60 -10.84
C HIS A 113 -7.03 21.84 -12.06
N LEU A 114 -8.24 22.30 -11.76
CA LEU A 114 -9.22 22.74 -12.73
C LEU A 114 -9.40 24.25 -12.59
N GLU A 115 -9.12 24.99 -13.65
CA GLU A 115 -9.36 26.42 -13.74
C GLU A 115 -10.77 26.64 -14.30
N VAL A 116 -11.56 27.45 -13.59
CA VAL A 116 -12.90 27.82 -14.03
C VAL A 116 -12.91 29.33 -14.24
N PHE A 117 -13.22 29.74 -15.47
CA PHE A 117 -13.35 31.13 -15.86
C PHE A 117 -14.84 31.45 -16.05
N VAL A 118 -15.34 32.34 -15.20
CA VAL A 118 -16.69 32.90 -15.31
C VAL A 118 -16.55 34.35 -15.73
N PRO A 119 -17.29 34.83 -16.74
CA PRO A 119 -17.28 36.24 -17.13
C PRO A 119 -17.54 37.15 -15.92
N GLY A 120 -16.70 38.17 -15.74
CA GLY A 120 -16.83 39.12 -14.63
C GLY A 120 -16.37 38.61 -13.25
N GLN A 121 -15.80 37.39 -13.16
CA GLN A 121 -15.24 36.87 -11.90
C GLN A 121 -13.76 36.54 -12.02
N PRO A 122 -12.99 36.64 -10.91
CA PRO A 122 -11.63 36.15 -10.89
C PRO A 122 -11.58 34.65 -11.18
N ARG A 123 -10.49 34.22 -11.81
CA ARG A 123 -10.22 32.81 -12.11
C ARG A 123 -10.32 31.99 -10.82
N LEU A 124 -11.17 30.96 -10.84
CA LEU A 124 -11.30 30.03 -9.72
C LEU A 124 -10.45 28.79 -9.97
N ASP A 125 -9.52 28.51 -9.05
CA ASP A 125 -8.64 27.36 -9.10
C ASP A 125 -9.14 26.25 -8.16
N VAL A 126 -9.43 25.08 -8.72
CA VAL A 126 -9.92 23.91 -8.00
C VAL A 126 -8.86 22.82 -8.00
N LYS A 127 -8.11 22.72 -6.90
CA LYS A 127 -7.13 21.66 -6.68
C LYS A 127 -7.75 20.26 -6.75
N LEU A 128 -7.12 19.37 -7.51
CA LEU A 128 -7.46 17.96 -7.69
C LEU A 128 -6.36 17.10 -7.04
N GLY A 129 -6.74 16.22 -6.11
CA GLY A 129 -5.77 15.29 -5.54
C GLY A 129 -5.63 14.05 -6.41
N MET A 130 -4.72 14.05 -7.38
CA MET A 130 -4.57 12.93 -8.30
C MET A 130 -3.25 12.20 -8.08
N ARG A 131 -3.27 10.87 -8.25
CA ARG A 131 -2.09 10.02 -8.14
C ARG A 131 -2.09 8.95 -9.23
N ALA A 132 -0.98 8.80 -9.94
CA ALA A 132 -0.71 7.69 -10.84
C ALA A 132 0.03 6.58 -10.07
N SER A 133 -0.58 5.40 -9.95
CA SER A 133 0.04 4.24 -9.28
C SER A 133 0.45 3.18 -10.29
N GLY A 134 1.69 2.68 -10.17
CA GLY A 134 2.16 1.51 -10.90
C GLY A 134 1.76 0.20 -10.21
N GLN A 135 1.88 -0.92 -10.93
CA GLN A 135 1.69 -2.28 -10.40
C GLN A 135 3.01 -2.95 -10.01
N LYS A 136 4.01 -2.17 -9.55
CA LYS A 136 5.36 -2.69 -9.25
C LYS A 136 5.31 -3.81 -8.22
N LEU A 137 4.51 -3.64 -7.16
CA LEU A 137 4.43 -4.60 -6.05
C LEU A 137 3.90 -5.98 -6.48
N ALA A 138 2.90 -6.00 -7.36
CA ALA A 138 2.41 -7.26 -7.93
C ALA A 138 3.49 -7.94 -8.79
N GLY A 139 4.23 -7.15 -9.58
CA GLY A 139 5.36 -7.65 -10.37
C GLY A 139 6.49 -8.21 -9.50
N THR A 140 6.86 -7.51 -8.42
CA THR A 140 7.91 -7.97 -7.48
C THR A 140 7.48 -9.23 -6.74
N LEU A 141 6.21 -9.33 -6.30
CA LEU A 141 5.70 -10.53 -5.65
C LEU A 141 5.64 -11.72 -6.60
N LEU A 142 5.24 -11.49 -7.86
CA LEU A 142 5.26 -12.53 -8.88
C LEU A 142 6.68 -13.03 -9.16
N LEU A 143 7.65 -12.11 -9.29
CA LEU A 143 9.06 -12.48 -9.46
C LEU A 143 9.56 -13.27 -8.25
N LEU A 144 9.26 -12.80 -7.04
CA LEU A 144 9.65 -13.47 -5.80
C LEU A 144 9.00 -14.86 -5.66
N ALA A 145 7.75 -15.01 -6.10
CA ALA A 145 7.06 -16.29 -6.15
C ALA A 145 7.81 -17.30 -7.03
N LEU A 146 8.45 -16.88 -8.11
CA LEU A 146 9.25 -17.76 -8.97
C LEU A 146 10.66 -17.97 -8.43
N LEU A 147 11.30 -16.90 -7.94
CA LEU A 147 12.70 -16.88 -7.58
C LEU A 147 12.96 -17.63 -6.25
N VAL A 148 12.09 -17.49 -5.26
CA VAL A 148 12.27 -18.12 -3.93
C VAL A 148 12.25 -19.64 -4.00
N PRO A 149 11.25 -20.31 -4.60
CA PRO A 149 11.25 -21.76 -4.72
C PRO A 149 12.43 -22.29 -5.55
N TRP A 150 12.83 -21.54 -6.58
CA TRP A 150 14.01 -21.90 -7.38
C TRP A 150 15.29 -21.84 -6.54
N LEU A 151 15.52 -20.75 -5.80
CA LEU A 151 16.66 -20.61 -4.89
C LEU A 151 16.67 -21.73 -3.84
N ILE A 152 15.52 -22.02 -3.20
CA ILE A 152 15.41 -23.12 -2.23
C ILE A 152 15.80 -24.44 -2.90
N GLY A 153 15.38 -24.70 -4.13
CA GLY A 153 15.81 -25.87 -4.90
C GLY A 153 17.31 -25.93 -5.12
N GLN A 154 17.94 -24.82 -5.51
CA GLN A 154 19.39 -24.74 -5.70
C GLN A 154 20.19 -24.97 -4.41
N TYR A 155 19.71 -24.46 -3.28
CA TYR A 155 20.34 -24.64 -1.96
C TYR A 155 20.16 -26.04 -1.37
N THR A 156 19.07 -26.73 -1.71
CA THR A 156 18.72 -28.03 -1.09
C THR A 156 19.21 -29.22 -1.91
N VAL A 157 19.00 -29.18 -3.22
CA VAL A 157 19.33 -30.28 -4.15
C VAL A 157 20.42 -29.86 -5.15
N GLY A 158 20.53 -28.56 -5.42
CA GLY A 158 21.44 -28.04 -6.43
C GLY A 158 22.91 -27.90 -6.00
N PRO A 159 23.75 -27.36 -6.89
CA PRO A 159 25.19 -27.18 -6.67
C PRO A 159 25.52 -26.19 -5.55
N TRP A 160 24.58 -25.37 -5.10
CA TRP A 160 24.78 -24.40 -4.01
C TRP A 160 24.54 -25.00 -2.63
N ARG A 161 24.25 -26.30 -2.58
CA ARG A 161 24.18 -27.01 -1.32
C ARG A 161 25.50 -26.80 -0.57
N PRO A 162 25.47 -26.23 0.65
CA PRO A 162 26.69 -26.02 1.41
C PRO A 162 27.35 -27.39 1.63
N THR A 163 28.47 -27.62 0.95
CA THR A 163 29.29 -28.82 1.03
C THR A 163 30.12 -28.81 2.32
N GLY A 164 29.48 -28.51 3.45
CA GLY A 164 29.98 -28.90 4.75
C GLY A 164 29.69 -30.38 4.92
N ARG A 165 30.72 -31.23 4.82
CA ARG A 165 30.61 -32.67 5.10
C ARG A 165 30.22 -32.89 6.56
N VAL A 166 28.92 -32.84 6.84
CA VAL A 166 28.36 -33.56 7.95
C VAL A 166 27.58 -34.71 7.34
N THR A 167 28.32 -35.72 6.88
CA THR A 167 27.76 -37.04 6.56
C THR A 167 27.37 -37.71 7.86
N TYR A 168 26.30 -37.24 8.50
CA TYR A 168 25.46 -38.14 9.27
C TYR A 168 24.62 -38.89 8.25
N SER A 169 25.23 -39.89 7.63
CA SER A 169 24.48 -40.97 7.04
C SER A 169 23.56 -41.47 8.16
N ILE A 170 22.25 -41.40 7.96
CA ILE A 170 21.29 -41.97 8.91
C ILE A 170 21.60 -43.47 9.08
N ARG A 171 22.18 -44.14 8.07
CA ARG A 171 22.72 -45.50 8.20
C ARG A 171 23.92 -45.62 9.15
N ASP A 172 24.72 -44.57 9.31
CA ASP A 172 25.87 -44.56 10.22
C ASP A 172 25.42 -44.19 11.66
N ALA A 173 24.30 -43.46 11.79
CA ALA A 173 23.64 -43.17 13.07
C ALA A 173 22.69 -44.29 13.54
N ILE A 174 22.21 -45.14 12.61
CA ILE A 174 21.55 -46.41 12.96
C ILE A 174 22.66 -47.34 13.43
N ASN A 175 22.98 -47.21 14.71
CA ASN A 175 23.76 -48.18 15.45
C ASN A 175 23.17 -49.57 15.16
N PRO A 176 23.96 -50.60 14.78
CA PRO A 176 23.45 -51.94 14.46
C PRO A 176 22.65 -52.58 15.63
N ASN A 177 22.77 -52.02 16.84
CA ASN A 177 21.94 -52.37 17.98
C ASN A 177 20.47 -51.93 17.85
N ILE A 178 20.16 -50.92 17.04
CA ILE A 178 18.80 -50.45 16.79
C ILE A 178 18.05 -51.44 15.89
N GLU A 179 18.70 -51.96 14.84
CA GLU A 179 18.12 -53.04 14.03
C GLU A 179 17.81 -54.27 14.88
N ARG A 180 18.73 -54.69 15.76
CA ARG A 180 18.49 -55.81 16.69
C ARG A 180 17.39 -55.53 17.72
N ARG A 181 17.18 -54.27 18.13
CA ARG A 181 16.06 -53.89 19.02
C ARG A 181 14.73 -53.89 18.29
N ILE A 182 14.68 -53.39 17.06
CA ILE A 182 13.49 -53.43 16.21
C ILE A 182 13.07 -54.88 15.98
N GLU A 183 14.04 -55.77 15.76
CA GLU A 183 13.82 -57.21 15.57
C GLU A 183 13.31 -57.91 16.85
N ARG A 184 13.76 -57.48 18.04
CA ARG A 184 13.27 -58.02 19.33
C ARG A 184 11.92 -57.45 19.79
N GLU A 185 11.69 -56.16 19.57
CA GLU A 185 10.53 -55.44 20.13
C GLU A 185 9.35 -55.38 19.13
N GLY A 186 9.55 -55.80 17.88
CA GLY A 186 8.47 -56.04 16.90
C GLY A 186 7.69 -54.81 16.44
N ARG A 187 8.11 -53.60 16.85
CA ARG A 187 7.46 -52.33 16.47
C ARG A 187 8.50 -51.30 16.04
N PRO A 188 8.83 -51.21 14.74
CA PRO A 188 9.86 -50.31 14.23
C PRO A 188 9.58 -48.83 14.53
N GLU A 189 8.31 -48.43 14.58
CA GLU A 189 7.93 -47.03 14.72
C GLU A 189 8.20 -46.45 16.12
N GLU A 190 7.98 -47.23 17.19
CA GLU A 190 8.23 -46.77 18.58
C GLU A 190 9.73 -46.68 18.89
N VAL A 191 10.53 -47.60 18.35
CA VAL A 191 11.98 -47.65 18.58
C VAL A 191 12.70 -46.53 17.85
N VAL A 192 12.30 -46.24 16.61
CA VAL A 192 12.84 -45.12 15.83
C VAL A 192 12.46 -43.79 16.49
N GLY A 193 11.20 -43.64 16.96
CA GLY A 193 10.76 -42.43 17.64
C GLY A 193 11.53 -42.11 18.93
N LYS A 194 11.78 -43.11 19.78
CA LYS A 194 12.55 -42.93 21.03
C LYS A 194 14.03 -42.60 20.78
N ASN A 195 14.66 -43.27 19.83
CA ASN A 195 16.09 -43.06 19.55
C ASN A 195 16.35 -41.74 18.83
N VAL A 196 15.43 -41.30 17.96
CA VAL A 196 15.50 -39.96 17.37
C VAL A 196 15.43 -38.91 18.48
N LYS A 197 14.48 -39.04 19.42
CA LYS A 197 14.36 -38.13 20.56
C LYS A 197 15.62 -38.11 21.45
N GLU A 198 16.18 -39.27 21.79
CA GLU A 198 17.43 -39.36 22.56
C GLU A 198 18.64 -38.79 21.80
N PHE A 199 18.75 -39.02 20.49
CA PHE A 199 19.81 -38.44 19.67
C PHE A 199 19.72 -36.91 19.61
N PHE A 200 18.51 -36.36 19.44
CA PHE A 200 18.28 -34.91 19.47
C PHE A 200 18.59 -34.30 20.85
N GLU A 201 18.16 -34.94 21.95
CA GLU A 201 18.44 -34.47 23.31
C GLU A 201 19.93 -34.56 23.69
N LYS A 202 20.65 -35.59 23.22
CA LYS A 202 22.00 -35.91 23.70
C LYS A 202 23.13 -35.37 22.82
N ASP A 203 22.94 -35.39 21.50
CA ASP A 203 23.99 -34.99 20.53
C ASP A 203 23.74 -33.62 19.91
N ILE A 204 22.48 -33.23 19.64
CA ILE A 204 22.16 -31.89 19.11
C ILE A 204 22.14 -30.83 20.21
N GLY A 205 21.76 -31.18 21.45
CA GLY A 205 21.92 -30.29 22.61
C GLY A 205 23.37 -29.90 22.92
N LYS A 206 24.36 -30.66 22.43
CA LYS A 206 25.80 -30.41 22.65
C LYS A 206 26.53 -29.81 21.46
N LYS A 207 25.92 -29.82 20.28
CA LYS A 207 26.47 -29.17 19.10
C LYS A 207 25.73 -27.86 18.89
N PRO A 208 26.33 -26.70 19.18
CA PRO A 208 25.66 -25.45 18.94
C PRO A 208 25.40 -25.33 17.43
N LEU A 209 24.13 -25.47 17.02
CA LEU A 209 23.68 -25.39 15.62
C LEU A 209 24.04 -24.04 14.97
N LEU A 210 24.32 -23.05 15.80
CA LEU A 210 25.05 -21.84 15.47
C LEU A 210 26.44 -22.00 16.09
N ASN A 211 27.48 -22.23 15.30
CA ASN A 211 28.85 -22.15 15.79
C ASN A 211 28.95 -20.92 16.71
N GLU A 212 29.41 -21.12 17.94
CA GLU A 212 29.57 -20.10 18.99
C GLU A 212 30.43 -18.90 18.52
N LYS A 213 31.05 -19.02 17.35
CA LYS A 213 31.60 -17.94 16.55
C LYS A 213 31.18 -18.12 15.09
N TRP A 214 30.31 -17.26 14.58
CA TRP A 214 30.23 -16.97 13.14
C TRP A 214 31.52 -16.28 12.71
N SER A 215 32.65 -16.98 12.81
CA SER A 215 34.00 -16.43 12.58
C SER A 215 34.22 -16.07 11.11
N ASP A 216 33.40 -16.62 10.21
CA ASP A 216 33.40 -16.30 8.78
C ASP A 216 32.23 -15.37 8.37
N GLY A 217 31.45 -14.89 9.35
CA GLY A 217 30.36 -13.95 9.11
C GLY A 217 30.83 -12.48 9.11
N PRO A 218 30.07 -11.54 8.52
CA PRO A 218 30.35 -10.12 8.65
C PRO A 218 30.47 -9.70 10.14
N GLU A 219 31.48 -8.89 10.49
CA GLU A 219 31.80 -8.49 11.88
C GLU A 219 30.59 -7.98 12.68
N PHE A 220 29.58 -7.40 12.03
CA PHE A 220 28.40 -6.90 12.73
C PHE A 220 27.47 -7.99 13.30
N LEU A 221 27.63 -9.25 12.91
CA LEU A 221 26.83 -10.38 13.40
C LEU A 221 27.48 -11.10 14.59
N SER A 222 28.76 -10.89 14.88
CA SER A 222 29.47 -11.59 15.96
C SER A 222 29.04 -11.14 17.37
N ASP A 223 28.46 -9.95 17.49
CA ASP A 223 28.08 -9.36 18.78
C ASP A 223 26.66 -9.76 19.23
N PHE A 224 25.90 -10.46 18.38
CA PHE A 224 24.54 -10.87 18.72
C PHE A 224 24.52 -12.17 19.54
N VAL A 225 24.53 -12.02 20.87
CA VAL A 225 24.25 -13.14 21.79
C VAL A 225 22.73 -13.35 21.84
N LEU A 226 22.23 -14.38 21.14
CA LEU A 226 20.82 -14.78 21.29
C LEU A 226 20.59 -15.30 22.71
N SER A 227 19.51 -14.84 23.35
CA SER A 227 19.07 -15.42 24.62
C SER A 227 18.83 -16.92 24.47
N GLU A 228 19.03 -17.68 25.55
CA GLU A 228 18.83 -19.13 25.57
C GLU A 228 17.41 -19.56 25.12
N SER A 229 16.42 -18.70 25.36
CA SER A 229 15.05 -18.86 24.88
C SER A 229 14.91 -18.63 23.37
N ALA A 230 15.62 -17.65 22.82
CA ALA A 230 15.66 -17.36 21.39
C ALA A 230 16.43 -18.44 20.63
N SER A 231 17.51 -18.98 21.20
CA SER A 231 18.27 -20.08 20.58
C SER A 231 17.45 -21.37 20.52
N LYS A 232 16.72 -21.72 21.59
CA LYS A 232 15.79 -22.86 21.60
C LYS A 232 14.63 -22.70 20.61
N TRP A 233 14.10 -21.49 20.48
CA TRP A 233 13.08 -21.20 19.46
C TRP A 233 13.65 -21.28 18.05
N ALA A 234 14.84 -20.74 17.82
CA ALA A 234 15.53 -20.77 16.53
C ALA A 234 15.90 -22.18 16.09
N SER A 235 16.42 -23.03 17.00
CA SER A 235 16.74 -24.43 16.68
C SER A 235 15.48 -25.23 16.38
N SER A 236 14.42 -25.08 17.18
CA SER A 236 13.14 -25.75 16.95
C SER A 236 12.52 -25.32 15.61
N THR A 237 12.45 -24.01 15.34
CA THR A 237 11.95 -23.52 14.05
C THR A 237 12.82 -23.98 12.88
N TYR A 238 14.14 -24.02 13.05
CA TYR A 238 15.06 -24.51 12.02
C TYR A 238 14.84 -26.00 11.71
N GLU A 239 14.67 -26.85 12.72
CA GLU A 239 14.41 -28.28 12.51
C GLU A 239 13.07 -28.55 11.84
N TRP A 240 12.00 -27.88 12.28
CA TRP A 240 10.70 -27.94 11.62
C TRP A 240 10.78 -27.45 10.18
N THR A 241 11.57 -26.41 9.92
CA THR A 241 11.80 -25.88 8.57
C THR A 241 12.57 -26.88 7.71
N LEU A 242 13.62 -27.50 8.23
CA LEU A 242 14.39 -28.51 7.51
C LEU A 242 13.56 -29.75 7.19
N LEU A 243 12.77 -30.26 8.13
CA LEU A 243 11.86 -31.39 7.92
C LEU A 243 10.82 -31.05 6.85
N ALA A 244 10.22 -29.86 6.93
CA ALA A 244 9.21 -29.44 5.96
C ALA A 244 9.80 -29.13 4.57
N VAL A 245 11.03 -28.62 4.49
CA VAL A 245 11.79 -28.43 3.24
C VAL A 245 12.14 -29.78 2.60
N ARG A 246 12.56 -30.76 3.41
CA ARG A 246 12.92 -32.11 2.96
C ARG A 246 11.73 -32.83 2.32
N ASP A 247 10.53 -32.64 2.85
CA ASP A 247 9.33 -33.32 2.37
C ASP A 247 8.76 -32.77 1.06
N PHE A 248 9.47 -31.87 0.34
CA PHE A 248 9.06 -31.24 -0.94
C PHE A 248 7.81 -30.35 -0.84
N ARG A 249 6.97 -30.56 0.17
CA ARG A 249 5.71 -29.85 0.42
C ARG A 249 5.92 -28.38 0.71
N LEU A 250 6.95 -27.99 1.45
CA LEU A 250 7.15 -26.57 1.79
C LEU A 250 7.47 -25.72 0.56
N ARG A 251 8.24 -26.24 -0.41
CA ARG A 251 8.51 -25.53 -1.67
C ARG A 251 7.23 -25.25 -2.44
N THR A 252 6.36 -26.26 -2.56
CA THR A 252 5.08 -26.15 -3.27
C THR A 252 4.09 -25.25 -2.51
N ILE A 253 3.98 -25.39 -1.19
CA ILE A 253 3.11 -24.56 -0.34
C ILE A 253 3.55 -23.09 -0.44
N LEU A 254 4.84 -22.81 -0.30
CA LEU A 254 5.38 -21.45 -0.38
C LEU A 254 5.16 -20.84 -1.76
N PHE A 255 5.36 -21.61 -2.83
CA PHE A 255 5.06 -21.18 -4.19
C PHE A 255 3.59 -20.79 -4.36
N ILE A 256 2.67 -21.68 -3.96
CA ILE A 256 1.22 -21.44 -4.04
C ILE A 256 0.84 -20.22 -3.21
N PHE A 257 1.38 -20.10 -2.00
CA PHE A 257 1.12 -18.97 -1.12
C PHE A 257 1.57 -17.64 -1.74
N LEU A 258 2.80 -17.57 -2.27
CA LEU A 258 3.31 -16.36 -2.92
C LEU A 258 2.54 -16.02 -4.20
N LEU A 259 2.12 -17.03 -4.97
CA LEU A 259 1.23 -16.82 -6.13
C LEU A 259 -0.12 -16.25 -5.71
N LEU A 260 -0.75 -16.79 -4.65
CA LEU A 260 -2.00 -16.25 -4.12
C LEU A 260 -1.82 -14.82 -3.62
N LEU A 261 -0.73 -14.52 -2.92
CA LEU A 261 -0.43 -13.19 -2.43
C LEU A 261 -0.22 -12.20 -3.58
N SER A 262 0.46 -12.63 -4.65
CA SER A 262 0.64 -11.86 -5.89
C SER A 262 -0.70 -11.60 -6.58
N PHE A 263 -1.57 -12.62 -6.68
CA PHE A 263 -2.90 -12.49 -7.25
C PHE A 263 -3.77 -11.51 -6.46
N VAL A 264 -3.77 -11.62 -5.13
CA VAL A 264 -4.45 -10.69 -4.21
C VAL A 264 -3.92 -9.28 -4.41
N ALA A 265 -2.59 -9.08 -4.38
CA ALA A 265 -1.98 -7.77 -4.60
C ALA A 265 -2.35 -7.16 -5.96
N TRP A 266 -2.41 -7.98 -7.02
CA TRP A 266 -2.85 -7.55 -8.35
C TRP A 266 -4.35 -7.19 -8.37
N SER A 267 -5.19 -7.97 -7.71
CA SER A 267 -6.64 -7.75 -7.61
C SER A 267 -6.96 -6.45 -6.86
N PHE A 268 -6.35 -6.24 -5.69
CA PHE A 268 -6.48 -4.98 -4.93
C PHE A 268 -5.79 -3.80 -5.61
N GLY A 269 -4.76 -4.05 -6.43
CA GLY A 269 -4.10 -3.07 -7.27
C GLY A 269 -4.90 -2.68 -8.51
N ARG A 270 -6.04 -3.31 -8.79
CA ARG A 270 -6.99 -2.79 -9.77
C ARG A 270 -7.56 -1.47 -9.22
N PRO A 271 -7.54 -0.38 -10.00
CA PRO A 271 -8.11 0.88 -9.56
C PRO A 271 -9.59 0.63 -9.25
N ARG A 272 -9.92 0.54 -7.96
CA ARG A 272 -11.30 0.68 -7.52
C ARG A 272 -11.75 2.02 -8.05
N ARG A 273 -12.90 2.06 -8.73
CA ARG A 273 -13.48 3.27 -9.30
C ARG A 273 -13.94 4.18 -8.17
N THR A 274 -13.00 4.68 -7.36
CA THR A 274 -13.23 5.68 -6.33
C THR A 274 -13.32 7.01 -7.04
N LEU A 275 -14.53 7.30 -7.50
CA LEU A 275 -14.87 8.53 -8.17
C LEU A 275 -15.06 9.59 -7.09
N VAL A 276 -14.16 10.56 -7.04
CA VAL A 276 -14.26 11.66 -6.07
C VAL A 276 -15.17 12.72 -6.69
N ARG A 277 -16.15 13.17 -5.92
CA ARG A 277 -17.05 14.27 -6.29
C ARG A 277 -16.67 15.50 -5.48
N LYS A 278 -16.35 16.59 -6.15
CA LYS A 278 -16.03 17.88 -5.52
C LYS A 278 -17.02 18.93 -6.01
N SER A 279 -17.74 19.56 -5.10
CA SER A 279 -18.57 20.72 -5.40
C SER A 279 -17.70 21.99 -5.41
N ILE A 280 -17.95 22.85 -6.40
CA ILE A 280 -17.22 24.10 -6.60
C ILE A 280 -18.28 25.20 -6.52
N PRO A 281 -18.31 25.99 -5.44
CA PRO A 281 -19.24 27.12 -5.36
C PRO A 281 -18.81 28.18 -6.39
N LEU A 282 -19.73 28.56 -7.25
CA LEU A 282 -19.62 29.76 -8.06
C LEU A 282 -20.28 30.90 -7.30
N LYS A 283 -19.58 32.04 -7.18
CA LYS A 283 -20.22 33.26 -6.70
C LYS A 283 -21.27 33.61 -7.76
N GLN A 284 -22.48 34.00 -7.37
CA GLN A 284 -23.35 34.67 -8.34
C GLN A 284 -22.77 36.08 -8.52
N SER A 285 -22.67 36.56 -9.76
CA SER A 285 -22.43 37.99 -9.96
C SER A 285 -23.53 38.69 -9.20
N GLU A 286 -23.17 39.42 -8.15
CA GLU A 286 -24.10 40.34 -7.50
C GLU A 286 -24.58 41.25 -8.62
N THR A 287 -25.85 41.08 -9.05
CA THR A 287 -26.46 41.98 -10.01
C THR A 287 -26.18 43.37 -9.48
N PRO A 288 -25.45 44.22 -10.22
CA PRO A 288 -25.13 45.56 -9.71
C PRO A 288 -26.45 46.18 -9.26
N PRO A 289 -26.52 46.76 -8.05
CA PRO A 289 -27.76 47.36 -7.57
C PRO A 289 -28.29 48.25 -8.69
N PRO A 290 -29.58 48.13 -9.06
CA PRO A 290 -30.14 48.81 -10.22
C PRO A 290 -29.68 50.24 -10.13
N SER A 291 -28.79 50.63 -11.06
CA SER A 291 -28.08 51.90 -11.01
C SER A 291 -29.13 52.95 -10.77
N GLU A 292 -29.09 53.54 -9.56
CA GLU A 292 -30.04 54.53 -9.10
C GLU A 292 -30.13 55.53 -10.23
N VAL A 293 -31.27 55.52 -10.93
CA VAL A 293 -31.45 56.33 -12.12
C VAL A 293 -31.21 57.75 -11.63
N LEU A 294 -30.06 58.31 -12.01
CA LEU A 294 -29.73 59.70 -11.78
C LEU A 294 -30.79 60.47 -12.54
N THR A 295 -31.89 60.77 -11.84
CA THR A 295 -32.96 61.64 -12.29
C THR A 295 -32.26 62.96 -12.56
N ALA A 296 -31.97 63.22 -13.83
CA ALA A 296 -31.39 64.46 -14.27
C ALA A 296 -32.29 65.58 -13.75
N GLN A 297 -31.81 66.35 -12.77
CA GLN A 297 -32.47 67.57 -12.37
C GLN A 297 -32.51 68.48 -13.60
N PRO A 298 -33.70 68.94 -14.03
CA PRO A 298 -33.78 69.95 -15.06
C PRO A 298 -33.14 71.24 -14.52
N VAL A 299 -32.08 71.71 -15.19
CA VAL A 299 -31.52 73.04 -14.95
C VAL A 299 -32.54 74.05 -15.49
N ALA A 300 -33.06 74.88 -14.59
CA ALA A 300 -33.97 75.99 -14.89
C ALA A 300 -33.20 77.23 -15.36
#